data_AF-A0A7Z9LIG9-F1
#
_entry.id   AF-A0A7Z9LIG9-F1
#
_cell.length_a   1.000
_cell.length_b   1.000
_cell.length_c   1.000
_cell.angle_alpha   90.00
_cell.angle_beta   90.00
_cell.angle_gamma   90.00
#
_symmetry.space_group_name_H-M   'P 1'
#
loop_
_entity.id
_entity.type
_entity.pdbx_description
1 polymer ?
#
loop_
_entity_poly.entity_id
_entity_poly.type
_entity_poly.pdbx_seq_one_letter_code
_entity_poly.pdbx_strand_id
1 'polypeptide(L)'
;MADQAQDKRDQEGNGNKEKLILLLLRKDLRKIYMKTLVDRLHDSGVTVAVDETNYPEEKQKKFHWILSFPGDIPKGKAHDASSLGLIFRVPGMPKLQMEKLPSSDSVKLTKLIGRYKEVQQQCKDQVKNQAFVKLALIDAVLRGKQQLIQKFEDLENRLEQKISQVEKPYYKGIGYILSTSIEKITGIAVLDGLMKGLVHVMIIDDMEKRTIDGLVALDFKRKFLSFMSTSELSKKIQEFRNAHAEDEFAKANIEEFIFNSPDFEHVEIVFFNSWKFTEDSFPVRVALRKKAIISKKEERKVQQKDQAEGKIAAEEKALVVVKEKLEEVMRVINKMEKSHFDDEDEYQLQTSARKRFLKDIKIRELRLKELKRPISKGAGEEKIITIDLFDIFKNNQSFMDRMSDKAGSLGLGELWGKHVKTDDSFSFNKLAEMARFSKDWIKASAQLKKIKSQTTHLAKQLKLFVEKNELTNSVSSSGSGTEVNYQSLLDEHILDRLELAVLSCEISNLTADKLKKE
;
A
#
# COMPACT_ATOMS: atom_id res chain seq x y z
N MET A 1 -10.44 38.25 5.38
CA MET A 1 -10.96 39.47 6.03
C MET A 1 -11.86 40.23 5.05
N ALA A 2 -13.02 39.67 4.73
CA ALA A 2 -14.07 40.32 3.93
C ALA A 2 -15.43 39.67 4.28
N ASP A 3 -15.69 39.47 5.58
CA ASP A 3 -16.73 38.56 6.07
C ASP A 3 -17.59 39.15 7.20
N GLN A 4 -17.77 40.48 7.23
CA GLN A 4 -18.56 41.17 8.28
C GLN A 4 -19.40 42.36 7.80
N ALA A 5 -19.67 42.50 6.49
CA ALA A 5 -20.34 43.70 5.97
C ALA A 5 -21.83 43.53 5.60
N GLN A 6 -22.46 42.39 5.92
CA GLN A 6 -23.86 42.13 5.56
C GLN A 6 -24.80 41.87 6.76
N ASP A 7 -24.30 42.03 7.99
CA ASP A 7 -25.04 41.71 9.23
C ASP A 7 -25.65 42.95 9.91
N LYS A 8 -25.86 44.05 9.17
CA LYS A 8 -26.30 45.35 9.74
C LYS A 8 -27.38 46.11 8.98
N ARG A 9 -28.19 45.44 8.17
CA ARG A 9 -29.48 46.01 7.76
C ARG A 9 -30.58 44.99 8.05
N ASP A 10 -31.64 45.51 8.67
CA ASP A 10 -32.90 44.82 8.99
C ASP A 10 -32.96 44.13 10.36
N GLN A 11 -32.63 44.89 11.42
CA GLN A 11 -33.18 44.66 12.76
C GLN A 11 -33.97 45.89 13.21
N GLU A 12 -35.11 46.12 12.56
CA GLU A 12 -36.19 46.95 13.13
C GLU A 12 -37.50 46.57 12.40
N GLY A 13 -38.22 45.60 12.96
CA GLY A 13 -39.49 45.14 12.38
C GLY A 13 -40.01 43.80 12.91
N ASN A 14 -40.71 43.84 14.04
CA ASN A 14 -41.86 42.99 14.37
C ASN A 14 -41.68 41.44 14.40
N GLY A 15 -41.41 40.89 15.59
CA GLY A 15 -42.24 39.82 16.19
C GLY A 15 -42.37 38.42 15.55
N ASN A 16 -41.72 38.09 14.43
CA ASN A 16 -41.73 36.72 13.88
C ASN A 16 -40.32 36.14 13.97
N LYS A 17 -40.10 35.12 14.81
CA LYS A 17 -38.84 34.34 14.80
C LYS A 17 -38.69 33.73 13.41
N GLU A 18 -37.80 34.28 12.58
CA GLU A 18 -37.52 33.71 11.26
C GLU A 18 -37.10 32.25 11.43
N LYS A 19 -37.85 31.34 10.80
CA LYS A 19 -37.56 29.91 10.82
C LYS A 19 -36.41 29.60 9.86
N LEU A 20 -35.21 30.02 10.24
CA LEU A 20 -33.99 29.94 9.42
C LEU A 20 -33.64 28.48 9.08
N ILE A 21 -33.08 28.29 7.87
CA ILE A 21 -32.64 26.99 7.34
C ILE A 21 -31.11 26.99 7.26
N LEU A 22 -30.48 25.94 7.79
CA LEU A 22 -29.06 25.65 7.63
C LEU A 22 -28.88 24.39 6.78
N LEU A 23 -28.05 24.48 5.74
CA LEU A 23 -27.63 23.35 4.92
C LEU A 23 -26.13 23.08 5.12
N LEU A 24 -25.83 21.90 5.63
CA LEU A 24 -24.47 21.43 5.87
C LEU A 24 -23.98 20.56 4.72
N LEU A 25 -22.89 21.00 4.09
CA LEU A 25 -22.25 20.31 2.98
C LEU A 25 -20.80 19.96 3.33
N ARG A 26 -20.28 18.88 2.76
CA ARG A 26 -18.85 18.59 2.82
C ARG A 26 -18.07 19.72 2.11
N LYS A 27 -16.85 20.03 2.57
CA LYS A 27 -16.04 21.17 2.09
C LYS A 27 -15.92 21.26 0.55
N ASP A 28 -15.66 20.14 -0.10
CA ASP A 28 -15.57 20.04 -1.56
C ASP A 28 -16.94 20.22 -2.24
N LEU A 29 -18.01 19.60 -1.73
CA LEU A 29 -19.37 19.77 -2.27
C LEU A 29 -19.85 21.21 -2.09
N ARG A 30 -19.53 21.85 -0.95
CA ARG A 30 -19.78 23.28 -0.72
C ARG A 30 -19.07 24.13 -1.76
N LYS A 31 -17.79 23.85 -2.03
CA LYS A 31 -17.01 24.58 -3.04
C LYS A 31 -17.64 24.45 -4.45
N ILE A 32 -18.20 23.29 -4.78
CA ILE A 32 -18.80 23.02 -6.10
C ILE A 32 -20.20 23.64 -6.21
N TYR A 33 -21.08 23.41 -5.23
CA TYR A 33 -22.52 23.66 -5.38
C TYR A 33 -23.03 24.94 -4.74
N MET A 34 -22.32 25.53 -3.77
CA MET A 34 -22.87 26.61 -2.94
C MET A 34 -23.39 27.78 -3.77
N LYS A 35 -22.61 28.27 -4.74
CA LYS A 35 -23.00 29.43 -5.55
C LYS A 35 -24.27 29.14 -6.35
N THR A 36 -24.23 28.10 -7.18
CA THR A 36 -25.35 27.71 -8.05
C THR A 36 -26.63 27.42 -7.26
N LEU A 37 -26.50 26.75 -6.11
CA LEU A 37 -27.65 26.44 -5.26
C LEU A 37 -28.26 27.71 -4.65
N VAL A 38 -27.44 28.63 -4.15
CA VAL A 38 -27.92 29.91 -3.59
C VAL A 38 -28.62 30.74 -4.66
N ASP A 39 -28.06 30.82 -5.87
CA ASP A 39 -28.66 31.55 -6.99
C ASP A 39 -30.06 30.98 -7.33
N ARG A 40 -30.21 29.65 -7.47
CA ARG A 40 -31.51 28.99 -7.72
C ARG A 40 -32.56 29.28 -6.65
N LEU A 41 -32.13 29.28 -5.39
CA LEU A 41 -33.01 29.52 -4.25
C LEU A 41 -33.40 30.99 -4.13
N HIS A 42 -32.48 31.90 -4.48
CA HIS A 42 -32.74 33.34 -4.53
C HIS A 42 -33.81 33.69 -5.57
N ASP A 43 -33.77 33.08 -6.76
CA ASP A 43 -34.80 33.24 -7.80
C ASP A 43 -36.20 32.78 -7.34
N SER A 44 -36.21 31.84 -6.38
CA SER A 44 -37.42 31.34 -5.71
C SER A 44 -37.82 32.17 -4.49
N GLY A 45 -37.04 33.19 -4.11
CA GLY A 45 -37.28 34.04 -2.94
C GLY A 45 -37.04 33.34 -1.59
N VAL A 46 -36.09 32.40 -1.57
CA VAL A 46 -35.73 31.59 -0.39
C VAL A 46 -34.30 31.89 0.05
N THR A 47 -34.10 32.07 1.35
CA THR A 47 -32.77 32.32 1.94
C THR A 47 -32.36 31.11 2.77
N VAL A 48 -31.12 30.64 2.56
CA VAL A 48 -30.53 29.50 3.28
C VAL A 48 -29.09 29.81 3.68
N ALA A 49 -28.71 29.42 4.89
CA ALA A 49 -27.30 29.42 5.29
C ALA A 49 -26.63 28.13 4.81
N VAL A 50 -25.51 28.22 4.08
CA VAL A 50 -24.76 27.05 3.57
C VAL A 50 -23.37 27.02 4.20
N ASP A 51 -23.11 26.00 5.02
CA ASP A 51 -21.86 25.86 5.76
C ASP A 51 -21.29 24.42 5.68
N GLU A 52 -20.09 24.23 6.22
CA GLU A 52 -19.40 22.96 6.24
C GLU A 52 -19.95 22.01 7.32
N THR A 53 -19.86 20.70 7.10
CA THR A 53 -20.34 19.67 8.06
C THR A 53 -19.70 19.73 9.46
N ASN A 54 -18.62 20.47 9.65
CA ASN A 54 -17.97 20.70 10.95
C ASN A 54 -18.55 21.92 11.70
N TYR A 55 -19.65 22.50 11.24
CA TYR A 55 -20.27 23.67 11.86
C TYR A 55 -20.68 23.39 13.33
N PRO A 56 -20.29 24.23 14.30
CA PRO A 56 -20.46 23.94 15.73
C PRO A 56 -21.93 23.71 16.15
N GLU A 57 -22.20 22.63 16.87
CA GLU A 57 -23.56 22.26 17.33
C GLU A 57 -24.24 23.37 18.15
N GLU A 58 -23.49 24.08 18.98
CA GLU A 58 -24.00 25.21 19.76
C GLU A 58 -24.57 26.32 18.88
N LYS A 59 -23.94 26.58 17.73
CA LYS A 59 -24.37 27.56 16.75
C LYS A 59 -25.51 27.06 15.86
N GLN A 60 -25.80 25.76 15.87
CA GLN A 60 -26.92 25.20 15.11
C GLN A 60 -28.27 25.49 15.76
N LYS A 61 -28.30 25.73 17.08
CA LYS A 61 -29.52 26.00 17.87
C LYS A 61 -30.35 27.19 17.38
N LYS A 62 -29.75 28.12 16.63
CA LYS A 62 -30.45 29.29 16.05
C LYS A 62 -31.27 28.95 14.80
N PHE A 63 -31.06 27.79 14.20
CA PHE A 63 -31.75 27.36 12.99
C PHE A 63 -32.93 26.45 13.32
N HIS A 64 -34.03 26.64 12.60
CA HIS A 64 -35.22 25.81 12.75
C HIS A 64 -35.06 24.49 12.00
N TRP A 65 -34.44 24.53 10.82
CA TRP A 65 -34.16 23.35 10.01
C TRP A 65 -32.65 23.17 9.84
N ILE A 66 -32.16 21.97 10.08
CA ILE A 66 -30.77 21.57 9.86
C ILE A 66 -30.77 20.44 8.84
N LEU A 67 -30.35 20.77 7.63
CA LEU A 67 -30.21 19.85 6.51
C LEU A 67 -28.76 19.41 6.39
N SER A 68 -28.53 18.16 5.99
CA SER A 68 -27.19 17.68 5.67
C SER A 68 -27.20 16.88 4.38
N PHE A 69 -26.13 16.97 3.58
CA PHE A 69 -25.97 16.11 2.42
C PHE A 69 -24.64 15.35 2.52
N PRO A 70 -24.69 14.03 2.81
CA PRO A 70 -23.48 13.24 3.00
C PRO A 70 -22.73 12.99 1.68
N GLY A 71 -23.46 12.86 0.56
CA GLY A 71 -22.87 12.66 -0.78
C GLY A 71 -22.19 11.31 -1.01
N ASP A 72 -22.26 10.39 -0.04
CA ASP A 72 -21.72 9.04 -0.07
C ASP A 72 -22.73 7.98 0.40
N ILE A 73 -22.40 6.71 0.20
CA ILE A 73 -23.22 5.58 0.69
C ILE A 73 -22.93 5.39 2.18
N PRO A 74 -23.96 5.34 3.07
CA PRO A 74 -23.75 5.13 4.49
C PRO A 74 -22.95 3.86 4.79
N LYS A 75 -22.08 3.92 5.81
CA LYS A 75 -21.25 2.76 6.22
C LYS A 75 -22.11 1.54 6.56
N GLY A 76 -21.71 0.36 6.05
CA GLY A 76 -22.38 -0.92 6.33
C GLY A 76 -23.66 -1.17 5.53
N LYS A 77 -23.96 -0.35 4.52
CA LYS A 77 -25.07 -0.57 3.58
C LYS A 77 -24.57 -1.21 2.28
N ALA A 78 -25.46 -1.95 1.61
CA ALA A 78 -25.16 -2.57 0.32
C ALA A 78 -24.83 -1.51 -0.74
N HIS A 79 -24.13 -1.91 -1.80
CA HIS A 79 -23.82 -1.04 -2.94
C HIS A 79 -24.68 -1.48 -4.13
N ASP A 80 -26.00 -1.35 -3.98
CA ASP A 80 -26.99 -1.80 -4.96
C ASP A 80 -28.01 -0.71 -5.31
N ALA A 81 -28.93 -1.00 -6.24
CA ALA A 81 -29.94 -0.05 -6.69
C ALA A 81 -30.86 0.45 -5.55
N SER A 82 -31.03 -0.32 -4.46
CA SER A 82 -31.80 0.10 -3.29
C SER A 82 -31.15 1.27 -2.52
N SER A 83 -29.86 1.51 -2.78
CA SER A 83 -29.05 2.52 -2.10
C SER A 83 -29.16 3.92 -2.72
N LEU A 84 -29.79 4.07 -3.88
CA LEU A 84 -30.07 5.39 -4.49
C LEU A 84 -30.79 6.34 -3.54
N GLY A 85 -31.81 5.82 -2.84
CA GLY A 85 -32.58 6.58 -1.85
C GLY A 85 -31.76 6.99 -0.62
N LEU A 86 -30.54 6.46 -0.47
CA LEU A 86 -29.58 6.82 0.57
C LEU A 86 -28.52 7.81 0.06
N ILE A 87 -28.04 7.64 -1.18
CA ILE A 87 -26.98 8.48 -1.79
C ILE A 87 -27.44 9.93 -1.97
N PHE A 88 -28.67 10.13 -2.45
CA PHE A 88 -29.26 11.44 -2.68
C PHE A 88 -30.19 11.90 -1.56
N ARG A 89 -30.06 11.30 -0.37
CA ARG A 89 -30.87 11.67 0.78
C ARG A 89 -30.32 12.95 1.40
N VAL A 90 -31.21 13.87 1.73
CA VAL A 90 -30.91 15.05 2.53
C VAL A 90 -31.64 14.89 3.87
N PRO A 91 -31.01 14.35 4.93
CA PRO A 91 -31.61 14.29 6.25
C PRO A 91 -32.01 15.68 6.76
N GLY A 92 -33.07 15.73 7.59
CA GLY A 92 -33.60 16.97 8.17
C GLY A 92 -34.76 17.60 7.40
N MET A 93 -35.04 17.15 6.17
CA MET A 93 -36.16 17.69 5.39
C MET A 93 -37.53 17.22 5.92
N PRO A 94 -38.56 18.09 5.97
CA PRO A 94 -39.92 17.71 6.33
C PRO A 94 -40.58 16.85 5.25
N LYS A 95 -41.49 15.94 5.68
CA LYS A 95 -42.35 15.19 4.76
C LYS A 95 -43.56 16.04 4.38
N LEU A 96 -43.54 16.61 3.17
CA LEU A 96 -44.68 17.36 2.65
C LEU A 96 -45.77 16.43 2.13
N GLN A 97 -46.98 16.54 2.69
CA GLN A 97 -48.20 15.90 2.14
C GLN A 97 -48.84 16.84 1.12
N MET A 98 -48.38 16.75 -0.13
CA MET A 98 -48.77 17.66 -1.22
C MET A 98 -50.29 17.72 -1.46
N GLU A 99 -50.99 16.61 -1.21
CA GLU A 99 -52.45 16.47 -1.37
C GLU A 99 -53.26 17.20 -0.29
N LYS A 100 -52.61 17.55 0.83
CA LYS A 100 -53.23 18.25 1.97
C LYS A 100 -52.77 19.70 2.10
N LEU A 101 -52.00 20.20 1.14
CA LEU A 101 -51.61 21.60 1.13
C LEU A 101 -52.86 22.44 0.79
N PRO A 102 -53.26 23.39 1.65
CA PRO A 102 -54.44 24.22 1.41
C PRO A 102 -54.26 25.03 0.12
N SER A 103 -55.35 25.22 -0.63
CA SER A 103 -55.36 26.20 -1.73
C SER A 103 -54.95 27.55 -1.16
N SER A 104 -53.85 28.10 -1.66
CA SER A 104 -53.22 29.27 -1.05
C SER A 104 -53.38 30.49 -1.93
N ASP A 105 -53.95 31.56 -1.36
CA ASP A 105 -54.00 32.89 -2.00
C ASP A 105 -52.63 33.62 -1.99
N SER A 106 -51.62 33.04 -1.31
CA SER A 106 -50.27 33.60 -1.31
C SER A 106 -49.55 33.27 -2.61
N VAL A 107 -49.29 34.31 -3.41
CA VAL A 107 -48.49 34.24 -4.65
C VAL A 107 -47.13 33.59 -4.40
N LYS A 108 -46.48 33.91 -3.27
CA LYS A 108 -45.18 33.33 -2.89
C LYS A 108 -45.28 31.82 -2.65
N LEU A 109 -46.27 31.38 -1.88
CA LEU A 109 -46.44 29.95 -1.57
C LEU A 109 -46.80 29.14 -2.82
N THR A 110 -47.65 29.69 -3.70
CA THR A 110 -48.03 29.05 -4.97
C THR A 110 -46.83 28.91 -5.91
N LYS A 111 -45.96 29.95 -6.02
CA LYS A 111 -44.71 29.88 -6.79
C LYS A 111 -43.77 28.79 -6.24
N LEU A 112 -43.59 28.73 -4.92
CA LEU A 112 -42.72 27.72 -4.28
C LEU A 112 -43.24 26.29 -4.47
N ILE A 113 -44.54 26.06 -4.32
CA ILE A 113 -45.15 24.74 -4.57
C ILE A 113 -45.00 24.35 -6.05
N GLY A 114 -45.17 25.30 -6.97
CA GLY A 114 -44.94 25.09 -8.41
C GLY A 114 -43.52 24.64 -8.70
N ARG A 115 -42.52 25.38 -8.22
CA ARG A 115 -41.10 25.04 -8.38
C ARG A 115 -40.76 23.70 -7.73
N TYR A 116 -41.26 23.44 -6.53
CA TYR A 116 -41.05 22.15 -5.86
C TYR A 116 -41.58 20.98 -6.70
N LYS A 117 -42.78 21.10 -7.28
CA LYS A 117 -43.35 20.04 -8.14
C LYS A 117 -42.53 19.83 -9.41
N GLU A 118 -42.08 20.92 -10.03
CA GLU A 118 -41.21 20.88 -11.22
C GLU A 118 -39.91 20.12 -10.93
N VAL A 119 -39.14 20.55 -9.92
CA VAL A 119 -37.87 19.93 -9.55
C VAL A 119 -38.07 18.49 -9.06
N GLN A 120 -39.20 18.20 -8.39
CA GLN A 120 -39.52 16.84 -7.96
C GLN A 120 -39.76 15.93 -9.17
N GLN A 121 -40.40 16.44 -10.21
CA GLN A 121 -40.65 15.69 -11.44
C GLN A 121 -39.34 15.46 -12.21
N GLN A 122 -38.49 16.48 -12.34
CA GLN A 122 -37.14 16.36 -12.93
C GLN A 122 -36.31 15.27 -12.23
N CYS A 123 -36.28 15.28 -10.89
CA CYS A 123 -35.63 14.22 -10.11
C CYS A 123 -36.20 12.82 -10.40
N LYS A 124 -37.53 12.68 -10.49
CA LYS A 124 -38.18 11.39 -10.77
C LYS A 124 -37.83 10.88 -12.16
N ASP A 125 -37.87 11.75 -13.16
CA ASP A 125 -37.61 11.39 -14.55
C ASP A 125 -36.14 10.98 -14.75
N GLN A 126 -35.22 11.67 -14.09
CA GLN A 126 -33.80 11.31 -14.12
C GLN A 126 -33.53 9.91 -13.52
N VAL A 127 -34.21 9.55 -12.43
CA VAL A 127 -34.04 8.24 -11.76
C VAL A 127 -34.70 7.09 -12.53
N LYS A 128 -35.61 7.36 -13.48
CA LYS A 128 -36.14 6.31 -14.38
C LYS A 128 -35.05 5.75 -15.31
N ASN A 129 -34.01 6.54 -15.61
CA ASN A 129 -32.90 6.09 -16.45
C ASN A 129 -31.97 5.16 -15.65
N GLN A 130 -32.03 3.86 -15.93
CA GLN A 130 -31.20 2.86 -15.25
C GLN A 130 -29.69 3.07 -15.43
N ALA A 131 -29.26 3.64 -16.56
CA ALA A 131 -27.85 3.95 -16.80
C ALA A 131 -27.38 5.11 -15.92
N PHE A 132 -28.21 6.14 -15.74
CA PHE A 132 -27.97 7.22 -14.77
C PHE A 132 -27.89 6.69 -13.34
N VAL A 133 -28.83 5.82 -12.95
CA VAL A 133 -28.84 5.18 -11.63
C VAL A 133 -27.53 4.45 -11.34
N LYS A 134 -27.05 3.66 -12.30
CA LYS A 134 -25.81 2.90 -12.18
C LYS A 134 -24.59 3.82 -12.14
N LEU A 135 -24.57 4.88 -12.94
CA LEU A 135 -23.57 5.93 -12.92
C LEU A 135 -23.49 6.58 -11.52
N ALA A 136 -24.61 7.03 -10.98
CA ALA A 136 -24.69 7.67 -9.66
C ALA A 136 -24.19 6.77 -8.53
N LEU A 137 -24.48 5.47 -8.59
CA LEU A 137 -24.00 4.50 -7.62
C LEU A 137 -22.47 4.34 -7.67
N ILE A 138 -21.90 4.16 -8.87
CA ILE A 138 -20.45 3.99 -9.04
C ILE A 138 -19.71 5.26 -8.63
N ASP A 139 -20.23 6.42 -9.02
CA ASP A 139 -19.67 7.71 -8.64
C ASP A 139 -19.72 7.96 -7.12
N ALA A 140 -20.81 7.61 -6.44
CA ALA A 140 -20.88 7.68 -4.98
C ALA A 140 -19.84 6.77 -4.29
N VAL A 141 -19.59 5.57 -4.84
CA VAL A 141 -18.51 4.68 -4.37
C VAL A 141 -17.14 5.31 -4.61
N LEU A 142 -16.91 5.94 -5.76
CA LEU A 142 -15.66 6.65 -6.06
C LEU A 142 -15.43 7.81 -5.09
N ARG A 143 -16.43 8.66 -4.85
CA ARG A 143 -16.35 9.73 -3.84
C ARG A 143 -16.02 9.18 -2.46
N GLY A 144 -16.65 8.08 -2.06
CA GLY A 144 -16.36 7.42 -0.78
C GLY A 144 -14.91 6.90 -0.69
N LYS A 145 -14.38 6.31 -1.77
CA LYS A 145 -12.98 5.87 -1.82
C LYS A 145 -12.00 7.05 -1.82
N GLN A 146 -12.30 8.15 -2.52
CA GLN A 146 -11.49 9.37 -2.50
C GLN A 146 -11.40 9.96 -1.08
N GLN A 147 -12.48 9.94 -0.30
CA GLN A 147 -12.42 10.34 1.11
C GLN A 147 -11.47 9.45 1.92
N LEU A 148 -11.51 8.13 1.69
CA LEU A 148 -10.61 7.20 2.39
C LEU A 148 -9.15 7.45 2.00
N ILE A 149 -8.88 7.75 0.72
CA ILE A 149 -7.55 8.15 0.24
C ILE A 149 -7.06 9.36 1.05
N GLN A 150 -7.83 10.44 1.12
CA GLN A 150 -7.45 11.64 1.87
C GLN A 150 -7.18 11.32 3.35
N LYS A 151 -8.04 10.53 3.99
CA LYS A 151 -7.86 10.13 5.40
C LYS A 151 -6.57 9.36 5.64
N PHE A 152 -6.19 8.48 4.71
CA PHE A 152 -4.95 7.72 4.81
C PHE A 152 -3.72 8.57 4.46
N GLU A 153 -3.83 9.52 3.51
CA GLU A 153 -2.76 10.49 3.22
C GLU A 153 -2.48 11.40 4.43
N ASP A 154 -3.53 11.92 5.07
CA ASP A 154 -3.40 12.73 6.29
C ASP A 154 -2.78 11.90 7.43
N LEU A 155 -3.15 10.62 7.55
CA LEU A 155 -2.59 9.70 8.53
C LEU A 155 -1.10 9.42 8.26
N GLU A 156 -0.73 9.09 7.02
CA GLU A 156 0.66 8.90 6.61
C GLU A 156 1.49 10.14 6.92
N ASN A 157 1.04 11.33 6.50
CA ASN A 157 1.74 12.59 6.75
C ASN A 157 1.96 12.86 8.24
N ARG A 158 0.95 12.62 9.07
CA ARG A 158 1.07 12.78 10.52
C ARG A 158 2.03 11.77 11.14
N LEU A 159 2.03 10.52 10.67
CA LEU A 159 2.95 9.49 11.13
C LEU A 159 4.38 9.80 10.68
N GLU A 160 4.56 10.28 9.45
CA GLU A 160 5.85 10.71 8.89
C GLU A 160 6.51 11.79 9.75
N GLN A 161 5.72 12.79 10.18
CA GLN A 161 6.18 13.84 11.09
C GLN A 161 6.61 13.26 12.44
N LYS A 162 5.85 12.33 13.02
CA LYS A 162 6.20 11.67 14.29
C LYS A 162 7.47 10.82 14.17
N ILE A 163 7.57 10.01 13.12
CA ILE A 163 8.73 9.15 12.82
C ILE A 163 10.00 10.00 12.72
N SER A 164 9.94 11.12 12.00
CA SER A 164 11.10 12.01 11.82
C SER A 164 11.61 12.64 13.12
N GLN A 165 10.80 12.64 14.19
CA GLN A 165 11.22 13.11 15.53
C GLN A 165 11.94 12.02 16.35
N VAL A 166 11.78 10.73 15.99
CA VAL A 166 12.19 9.59 16.82
C VAL A 166 13.03 8.53 16.09
N GLU A 167 13.38 8.77 14.84
CA GLU A 167 14.05 7.78 13.97
C GLU A 167 15.53 7.49 14.28
N LYS A 168 16.25 8.43 14.93
CA LYS A 168 17.70 8.31 15.14
C LYS A 168 18.11 7.04 15.92
N PRO A 169 17.45 6.69 17.06
CA PRO A 169 17.68 5.42 17.74
C PRO A 169 17.55 4.18 16.87
N TYR A 170 16.60 4.17 15.94
CA TYR A 170 16.42 3.03 15.04
C TYR A 170 17.62 2.83 14.13
N TYR A 171 18.13 3.92 13.53
CA TYR A 171 19.35 3.84 12.71
C TYR A 171 20.56 3.41 13.53
N LYS A 172 20.70 3.92 14.77
CA LYS A 172 21.77 3.51 15.68
C LYS A 172 21.70 2.02 16.01
N GLY A 173 20.52 1.51 16.32
CA GLY A 173 20.29 0.10 16.59
C GLY A 173 20.65 -0.79 15.40
N ILE A 174 20.24 -0.41 14.18
CA ILE A 174 20.67 -1.11 12.96
C ILE A 174 22.18 -0.98 12.77
N GLY A 175 22.76 0.18 13.03
CA GLY A 175 24.19 0.41 13.01
C GLY A 175 24.95 -0.58 13.89
N TYR A 176 24.50 -0.82 15.13
CA TYR A 176 25.08 -1.83 16.01
C TYR A 176 24.98 -3.23 15.42
N ILE A 177 23.81 -3.61 14.90
CA ILE A 177 23.59 -4.91 14.26
C ILE A 177 24.54 -5.12 13.09
N LEU A 178 24.67 -4.12 12.22
CA LEU A 178 25.53 -4.19 11.04
C LEU A 178 27.00 -4.19 11.43
N SER A 179 27.44 -3.36 12.38
CA SER A 179 28.82 -3.39 12.88
C SER A 179 29.19 -4.76 13.47
N THR A 180 28.34 -5.33 14.33
CA THR A 180 28.54 -6.70 14.85
C THR A 180 28.54 -7.75 13.75
N SER A 181 27.71 -7.57 12.73
CA SER A 181 27.65 -8.48 11.58
C SER A 181 28.91 -8.40 10.72
N ILE A 182 29.41 -7.18 10.47
CA ILE A 182 30.68 -6.90 9.77
C ILE A 182 31.85 -7.52 10.52
N GLU A 183 31.91 -7.37 11.84
CA GLU A 183 32.94 -8.00 12.67
C GLU A 183 32.89 -9.53 12.54
N LYS A 184 31.69 -10.14 12.57
CA LYS A 184 31.54 -11.60 12.38
C LYS A 184 32.02 -12.11 11.02
N ILE A 185 31.78 -11.36 9.94
CA ILE A 185 32.20 -11.79 8.60
C ILE A 185 33.68 -11.52 8.32
N THR A 186 34.27 -10.49 8.93
CA THR A 186 35.65 -10.04 8.61
C THR A 186 36.68 -10.36 9.67
N GLY A 187 36.25 -10.61 10.91
CA GLY A 187 37.12 -10.78 12.07
C GLY A 187 37.80 -9.49 12.55
N ILE A 188 37.43 -8.32 12.01
CA ILE A 188 38.08 -7.03 12.29
C ILE A 188 37.11 -6.13 13.07
N ALA A 189 37.37 -5.93 14.36
CA ALA A 189 36.59 -5.03 15.23
C ALA A 189 37.11 -3.57 15.23
N VAL A 190 38.41 -3.35 14.99
CA VAL A 190 39.09 -2.06 15.24
C VAL A 190 38.95 -1.04 14.10
N LEU A 191 38.56 -1.48 12.89
CA LEU A 191 38.45 -0.65 11.68
C LEU A 191 37.00 -0.44 11.22
N ASP A 192 36.05 -0.34 12.14
CA ASP A 192 34.61 -0.26 11.87
C ASP A 192 34.24 0.79 10.81
N GLY A 193 34.81 2.01 10.88
CA GLY A 193 34.57 3.07 9.88
C GLY A 193 35.07 2.74 8.46
N LEU A 194 36.17 2.00 8.33
CA LEU A 194 36.68 1.54 7.03
C LEU A 194 35.79 0.41 6.48
N MET A 195 35.41 -0.53 7.33
CA MET A 195 34.66 -1.72 6.95
C MET A 195 33.21 -1.42 6.58
N LYS A 196 32.57 -0.43 7.23
CA LYS A 196 31.27 0.15 6.82
C LYS A 196 31.25 0.67 5.39
N GLY A 197 32.43 0.95 4.83
CA GLY A 197 32.60 1.43 3.46
C GLY A 197 33.13 0.41 2.47
N LEU A 198 33.10 -0.89 2.79
CA LEU A 198 33.63 -1.99 1.96
C LEU A 198 32.74 -3.23 1.90
N VAL A 199 31.68 -3.29 2.71
CA VAL A 199 30.74 -4.42 2.79
C VAL A 199 29.42 -4.03 2.15
N HIS A 200 28.95 -4.81 1.17
CA HIS A 200 27.64 -4.62 0.55
C HIS A 200 26.55 -5.19 1.45
N VAL A 201 25.60 -4.32 1.77
CA VAL A 201 24.43 -4.63 2.59
C VAL A 201 23.18 -4.47 1.75
N MET A 202 22.37 -5.52 1.69
CA MET A 202 21.00 -5.43 1.19
C MET A 202 20.05 -5.26 2.37
N ILE A 203 19.27 -4.20 2.35
CA ILE A 203 18.26 -3.87 3.37
C ILE A 203 16.90 -4.27 2.81
N ILE A 204 16.27 -5.22 3.48
CA ILE A 204 14.91 -5.67 3.21
C ILE A 204 14.01 -5.13 4.32
N ASP A 205 13.29 -4.06 3.99
CA ASP A 205 12.30 -3.45 4.87
C ASP A 205 11.16 -2.79 4.05
N ASP A 206 10.18 -2.22 4.74
CA ASP A 206 9.05 -1.51 4.11
C ASP A 206 9.04 0.00 4.45
N MET A 207 10.21 0.57 4.78
CA MET A 207 10.41 2.00 5.06
C MET A 207 11.12 2.73 3.90
N GLU A 208 11.11 2.15 2.71
CA GLU A 208 11.67 2.73 1.49
C GLU A 208 13.16 3.12 1.67
N LYS A 209 13.57 4.31 1.22
CA LYS A 209 14.98 4.74 1.30
C LYS A 209 15.38 5.25 2.69
N ARG A 210 14.43 5.39 3.62
CA ARG A 210 14.64 6.02 4.93
C ARG A 210 15.73 5.31 5.74
N THR A 211 15.73 3.98 5.77
CA THR A 211 16.77 3.20 6.47
C THR A 211 18.16 3.38 5.85
N ILE A 212 18.25 3.43 4.51
CA ILE A 212 19.53 3.74 3.83
C ILE A 212 20.02 5.12 4.24
N ASP A 213 19.15 6.13 4.18
CA ASP A 213 19.53 7.51 4.47
C ASP A 213 19.99 7.68 5.93
N GLY A 214 19.32 7.00 6.87
CA GLY A 214 19.71 6.93 8.26
C GLY A 214 21.06 6.26 8.49
N LEU A 215 21.36 5.17 7.77
CA LEU A 215 22.68 4.51 7.85
C LEU A 215 23.79 5.35 7.21
N VAL A 216 23.50 6.08 6.13
CA VAL A 216 24.46 7.02 5.53
C VAL A 216 24.85 8.11 6.52
N ALA A 217 23.92 8.59 7.35
CA ALA A 217 24.21 9.52 8.44
C ALA A 217 25.07 8.90 9.57
N LEU A 218 25.27 7.58 9.56
CA LEU A 218 26.16 6.83 10.45
C LEU A 218 27.43 6.33 9.73
N ASP A 219 27.83 7.06 8.68
CA ASP A 219 29.04 6.85 7.89
C ASP A 219 29.08 5.57 7.03
N PHE A 220 27.94 4.90 6.85
CA PHE A 220 27.84 3.84 5.83
C PHE A 220 27.87 4.45 4.44
N LYS A 221 28.68 3.89 3.54
CA LYS A 221 28.80 4.41 2.17
C LYS A 221 27.61 3.95 1.34
N ARG A 222 26.79 4.90 0.87
CA ARG A 222 25.58 4.65 0.06
C ARG A 222 25.77 3.64 -1.09
N LYS A 223 26.91 3.67 -1.80
CA LYS A 223 27.19 2.75 -2.91
C LYS A 223 27.25 1.27 -2.53
N PHE A 224 27.37 0.96 -1.25
CA PHE A 224 27.34 -0.40 -0.71
C PHE A 224 26.03 -0.74 -0.02
N LEU A 225 25.05 0.17 -0.02
CA LEU A 225 23.73 -0.06 0.54
C LEU A 225 22.73 -0.22 -0.59
N SER A 226 22.03 -1.35 -0.60
CA SER A 226 20.92 -1.62 -1.53
C SER A 226 19.63 -1.81 -0.74
N PHE A 227 18.49 -1.52 -1.37
CA PHE A 227 17.16 -1.64 -0.77
C PHE A 227 16.27 -2.53 -1.63
N MET A 228 15.45 -3.34 -0.96
CA MET A 228 14.40 -4.14 -1.58
C MET A 228 13.20 -4.19 -0.62
N SER A 229 11.98 -3.98 -1.12
CA SER A 229 10.79 -4.11 -0.26
C SER A 229 10.47 -5.57 0.07
N THR A 230 9.74 -5.84 1.15
CA THR A 230 9.27 -7.21 1.47
C THR A 230 8.42 -7.79 0.32
N SER A 231 7.65 -6.93 -0.36
CA SER A 231 6.82 -7.31 -1.51
C SER A 231 7.65 -7.69 -2.73
N GLU A 232 8.74 -6.96 -2.99
CA GLU A 232 9.65 -7.23 -4.10
C GLU A 232 10.45 -8.51 -3.84
N LEU A 233 10.91 -8.73 -2.62
CA LEU A 233 11.55 -9.98 -2.21
C LEU A 233 10.61 -11.17 -2.47
N SER A 234 9.34 -11.04 -2.08
CA SER A 234 8.33 -12.09 -2.28
C SER A 234 8.06 -12.37 -3.76
N LYS A 235 8.18 -11.35 -4.63
CA LYS A 235 8.09 -11.52 -6.07
C LYS A 235 9.33 -12.23 -6.63
N LYS A 236 10.52 -11.79 -6.26
CA LYS A 236 11.79 -12.37 -6.74
C LYS A 236 12.00 -13.82 -6.30
N ILE A 237 11.59 -14.19 -5.07
CA ILE A 237 11.63 -15.60 -4.65
C ILE A 237 10.68 -16.47 -5.48
N GLN A 238 9.52 -15.93 -5.88
CA GLN A 238 8.60 -16.67 -6.75
C GLN A 238 9.14 -16.80 -8.17
N GLU A 239 9.73 -15.74 -8.71
CA GLU A 239 10.41 -15.76 -10.02
C GLU A 239 11.55 -16.77 -10.04
N PHE A 240 12.36 -16.81 -8.97
CA PHE A 240 13.42 -17.80 -8.79
C PHE A 240 12.86 -19.23 -8.78
N ARG A 241 11.86 -19.52 -7.95
CA ARG A 241 11.20 -20.85 -7.93
C ARG A 241 10.65 -21.26 -9.29
N ASN A 242 10.09 -20.32 -10.04
CA ASN A 242 9.56 -20.58 -11.39
C ASN A 242 10.69 -20.87 -12.39
N ALA A 243 11.80 -20.14 -12.33
CA ALA A 243 12.97 -20.37 -13.18
C ALA A 243 13.65 -21.73 -12.88
N HIS A 244 13.50 -22.21 -11.64
CA HIS A 244 14.05 -23.45 -11.12
C HIS A 244 12.98 -24.54 -10.91
N ALA A 245 11.88 -24.48 -11.67
CA ALA A 245 10.73 -25.37 -11.45
C ALA A 245 11.04 -26.87 -11.61
N GLU A 246 12.11 -27.20 -12.34
CA GLU A 246 12.53 -28.57 -12.64
C GLU A 246 13.72 -29.06 -11.79
N ASP A 247 14.23 -28.24 -10.88
CA ASP A 247 15.36 -28.59 -10.03
C ASP A 247 15.06 -28.49 -8.51
N GLU A 248 16.10 -28.66 -7.68
CA GLU A 248 15.99 -28.67 -6.22
C GLU A 248 15.46 -27.35 -5.62
N PHE A 249 15.53 -26.25 -6.37
CA PHE A 249 15.06 -24.92 -5.96
C PHE A 249 13.61 -24.60 -6.34
N ALA A 250 12.87 -25.53 -6.95
CA ALA A 250 11.44 -25.34 -7.27
C ALA A 250 10.59 -24.94 -6.04
N LYS A 251 11.02 -25.34 -4.84
CA LYS A 251 10.39 -25.00 -3.56
C LYS A 251 11.32 -24.21 -2.63
N ALA A 252 12.31 -23.52 -3.18
CA ALA A 252 13.36 -22.85 -2.41
C ALA A 252 12.79 -22.00 -1.27
N ASN A 253 13.28 -22.22 -0.05
CA ASN A 253 12.98 -21.37 1.10
C ASN A 253 13.76 -20.03 1.02
N ILE A 254 13.59 -19.14 2.00
CA ILE A 254 14.25 -17.83 1.97
C ILE A 254 15.78 -17.95 2.06
N GLU A 255 16.29 -18.91 2.81
CA GLU A 255 17.73 -19.14 2.98
C GLU A 255 18.35 -19.64 1.66
N GLU A 256 17.73 -20.65 1.06
CA GLU A 256 18.12 -21.18 -0.24
C GLU A 256 18.07 -20.10 -1.31
N PHE A 257 17.03 -19.27 -1.33
CA PHE A 257 16.92 -18.16 -2.27
C PHE A 257 18.04 -17.11 -2.08
N ILE A 258 18.27 -16.65 -0.86
CA ILE A 258 19.27 -15.60 -0.57
C ILE A 258 20.68 -16.05 -0.90
N PHE A 259 21.01 -17.31 -0.64
CA PHE A 259 22.37 -17.80 -0.87
C PHE A 259 22.64 -18.23 -2.31
N ASN A 260 21.60 -18.56 -3.09
CA ASN A 260 21.74 -19.07 -4.46
C ASN A 260 21.23 -18.13 -5.57
N SER A 261 20.44 -17.10 -5.25
CA SER A 261 19.94 -16.15 -6.27
C SER A 261 21.03 -15.19 -6.76
N PRO A 262 21.08 -14.88 -8.07
CA PRO A 262 21.98 -13.86 -8.65
C PRO A 262 21.83 -12.48 -8.00
N ASP A 263 20.64 -12.14 -7.49
CA ASP A 263 20.35 -10.86 -6.84
C ASP A 263 21.24 -10.59 -5.61
N PHE A 264 21.79 -11.64 -5.00
CA PHE A 264 22.57 -11.57 -3.76
C PHE A 264 24.03 -12.03 -3.94
N GLU A 265 24.48 -12.24 -5.18
CA GLU A 265 25.82 -12.78 -5.44
C GLU A 265 26.93 -11.87 -4.89
N HIS A 266 26.74 -10.56 -4.97
CA HIS A 266 27.67 -9.53 -4.51
C HIS A 266 27.29 -8.91 -3.17
N VAL A 267 26.33 -9.49 -2.46
CA VAL A 267 25.86 -9.00 -1.15
C VAL A 267 26.46 -9.87 -0.04
N GLU A 268 27.19 -9.25 0.88
CA GLU A 268 27.77 -9.96 2.03
C GLU A 268 26.81 -10.03 3.24
N ILE A 269 25.96 -9.01 3.43
CA ILE A 269 25.01 -8.94 4.53
C ILE A 269 23.61 -8.65 3.98
N VAL A 270 22.62 -9.46 4.36
CA VAL A 270 21.21 -9.16 4.10
C VAL A 270 20.50 -8.92 5.42
N PHE A 271 20.03 -7.69 5.64
CA PHE A 271 19.27 -7.30 6.82
C PHE A 271 17.77 -7.38 6.52
N PHE A 272 17.02 -8.11 7.35
CA PHE A 272 15.58 -8.29 7.23
C PHE A 272 14.86 -7.66 8.42
N ASN A 273 14.06 -6.63 8.13
CA ASN A 273 13.14 -6.07 9.10
C ASN A 273 11.69 -6.30 8.65
N SER A 274 11.02 -7.21 9.36
CA SER A 274 9.61 -7.53 9.10
C SER A 274 8.61 -6.69 9.91
N TRP A 275 9.10 -5.75 10.74
CA TRP A 275 8.27 -4.91 11.62
C TRP A 275 7.33 -5.71 12.54
N LYS A 276 7.74 -6.94 12.89
CA LYS A 276 7.07 -7.81 13.85
C LYS A 276 7.80 -7.71 15.19
N PHE A 277 7.18 -7.01 16.13
CA PHE A 277 7.70 -6.80 17.48
C PHE A 277 6.57 -6.82 18.52
N THR A 278 6.96 -7.04 19.77
CA THR A 278 6.14 -6.89 20.98
C THR A 278 6.64 -5.70 21.79
N GLU A 279 6.04 -5.43 22.95
CA GLU A 279 6.53 -4.35 23.83
C GLU A 279 7.97 -4.60 24.32
N ASP A 280 8.35 -5.86 24.48
CA ASP A 280 9.65 -6.25 25.06
C ASP A 280 10.69 -6.68 24.03
N SER A 281 10.28 -7.11 22.84
CA SER A 281 11.17 -7.77 21.87
C SER A 281 10.93 -7.28 20.45
N PHE A 282 12.02 -6.95 19.74
CA PHE A 282 11.98 -6.59 18.32
C PHE A 282 12.97 -7.45 17.52
N PRO A 283 12.57 -8.68 17.14
CA PRO A 283 13.43 -9.59 16.40
C PRO A 283 13.60 -9.16 14.94
N VAL A 284 14.85 -9.00 14.52
CA VAL A 284 15.26 -8.82 13.13
C VAL A 284 16.19 -9.95 12.71
N ARG A 285 16.23 -10.27 11.41
CA ARG A 285 17.09 -11.34 10.89
C ARG A 285 18.21 -10.76 10.05
N VAL A 286 19.37 -11.40 10.11
CA VAL A 286 20.53 -11.03 9.30
C VAL A 286 21.10 -12.28 8.65
N ALA A 287 21.13 -12.32 7.33
CA ALA A 287 21.87 -13.34 6.60
C ALA A 287 23.30 -12.86 6.39
N LEU A 288 24.26 -13.72 6.74
CA LEU A 288 25.68 -13.45 6.59
C LEU A 288 26.24 -14.40 5.55
N ARG A 289 26.89 -13.82 4.53
CA ARG A 289 27.73 -14.57 3.61
C ARG A 289 29.18 -14.29 3.98
N LYS A 290 29.80 -15.19 4.73
CA LYS A 290 31.23 -15.09 5.02
C LYS A 290 31.99 -15.33 3.71
N LYS A 291 32.51 -14.27 3.08
CA LYS A 291 33.54 -14.45 2.08
C LYS A 291 34.71 -15.12 2.80
N ALA A 292 35.09 -16.34 2.39
CA ALA A 292 36.44 -16.80 2.66
C ALA A 292 37.35 -15.63 2.24
N ILE A 293 38.22 -15.15 3.13
CA ILE A 293 39.19 -14.12 2.78
C ILE A 293 40.14 -14.79 1.78
N ILE A 294 39.75 -14.81 0.51
CA ILE A 294 40.52 -15.41 -0.56
C ILE A 294 41.75 -14.52 -0.70
N SER A 295 42.91 -15.06 -0.37
CA SER A 295 44.16 -14.31 -0.57
C SER A 295 44.28 -13.96 -2.06
N LYS A 296 44.98 -12.87 -2.44
CA LYS A 296 45.32 -12.54 -3.84
C LYS A 296 45.97 -13.73 -4.62
N LYS A 297 46.44 -14.75 -3.90
CA LYS A 297 47.03 -15.98 -4.43
C LYS A 297 45.98 -17.01 -4.88
N GLU A 298 44.78 -16.98 -4.31
CA GLU A 298 43.64 -17.83 -4.68
C GLU A 298 42.67 -17.15 -5.67
N GLU A 299 42.60 -15.82 -5.72
CA GLU A 299 41.99 -15.11 -6.87
C GLU A 299 42.63 -15.53 -8.21
N ARG A 300 43.96 -15.76 -8.19
CA ARG A 300 44.72 -16.31 -9.33
C ARG A 300 44.39 -17.78 -9.64
N LYS A 301 43.81 -18.53 -8.70
CA LYS A 301 43.32 -19.91 -8.91
C LYS A 301 41.86 -19.92 -9.37
N VAL A 302 41.01 -19.01 -8.89
CA VAL A 302 39.62 -18.82 -9.36
C VAL A 302 39.59 -18.29 -10.80
N GLN A 303 40.61 -17.56 -11.23
CA GLN A 303 40.81 -17.18 -12.63
C GLN A 303 41.14 -18.36 -13.58
N GLN A 304 41.34 -19.59 -13.08
CA GLN A 304 41.40 -20.79 -13.94
C GLN A 304 40.00 -21.38 -14.18
N LYS A 305 39.08 -20.59 -14.77
CA LYS A 305 37.80 -21.11 -15.28
C LYS A 305 38.01 -22.16 -16.38
N ASP A 306 39.10 -22.05 -17.13
CA ASP A 306 39.42 -22.92 -18.27
C ASP A 306 39.74 -24.38 -17.89
N GLN A 307 40.19 -24.65 -16.64
CA GLN A 307 40.48 -26.03 -16.21
C GLN A 307 39.24 -26.83 -15.81
N ALA A 308 38.16 -26.18 -15.37
CA ALA A 308 36.92 -26.85 -14.98
C ALA A 308 36.08 -27.20 -16.22
N GLU A 309 35.97 -26.27 -17.17
CA GLU A 309 35.27 -26.49 -18.45
C GLU A 309 35.94 -27.59 -19.28
N GLY A 310 37.28 -27.62 -19.34
CA GLY A 310 38.02 -28.68 -20.03
C GLY A 310 37.81 -30.07 -19.43
N LYS A 311 37.68 -30.18 -18.11
CA LYS A 311 37.40 -31.45 -17.41
C LYS A 311 35.96 -31.91 -17.61
N ILE A 312 34.99 -30.99 -17.59
CA ILE A 312 33.58 -31.29 -17.89
C ILE A 312 33.45 -31.80 -19.33
N ALA A 313 34.03 -31.07 -20.30
CA ALA A 313 33.98 -31.45 -21.71
C ALA A 313 34.67 -32.81 -21.99
N ALA A 314 35.79 -33.10 -21.32
CA ALA A 314 36.47 -34.38 -21.43
C ALA A 314 35.63 -35.54 -20.85
N GLU A 315 35.00 -35.33 -19.69
CA GLU A 315 34.17 -36.35 -19.04
C GLU A 315 32.84 -36.58 -19.80
N GLU A 316 32.26 -35.54 -20.39
CA GLU A 316 31.09 -35.67 -21.29
C GLU A 316 31.43 -36.49 -22.54
N LYS A 317 32.57 -36.20 -23.20
CA LYS A 317 33.04 -37.01 -24.33
C LYS A 317 33.26 -38.47 -23.94
N ALA A 318 33.88 -38.70 -22.78
CA ALA A 318 34.12 -40.06 -22.31
C ALA A 318 32.81 -40.81 -21.99
N LEU A 319 31.80 -40.12 -21.44
CA LEU A 319 30.47 -40.70 -21.22
C LEU A 319 29.79 -41.13 -22.52
N VAL A 320 29.86 -40.31 -23.57
CA VAL A 320 29.32 -40.64 -24.90
C VAL A 320 29.95 -41.91 -25.44
N VAL A 321 31.29 -42.02 -25.39
CA VAL A 321 32.02 -43.22 -25.87
C VAL A 321 31.58 -44.48 -25.12
N VAL A 322 31.35 -44.41 -23.81
CA VAL A 322 30.89 -45.58 -23.02
C VAL A 322 29.44 -45.94 -23.35
N LYS A 323 28.57 -44.95 -23.64
CA LYS A 323 27.19 -45.20 -24.10
C LYS A 323 27.16 -45.88 -25.47
N GLU A 324 28.02 -45.45 -26.41
CA GLU A 324 28.16 -46.10 -27.72
C GLU A 324 28.62 -47.55 -27.60
N LYS A 325 29.62 -47.83 -26.74
CA LYS A 325 30.07 -49.21 -26.47
C LYS A 325 28.98 -50.08 -25.84
N LEU A 326 28.15 -49.51 -24.97
CA LEU A 326 27.00 -50.22 -24.41
C LEU A 326 25.96 -50.55 -25.50
N GLU A 327 25.68 -49.62 -26.42
CA GLU A 327 24.78 -49.89 -27.54
C GLU A 327 25.30 -51.01 -28.45
N GLU A 328 26.60 -51.02 -28.74
CA GLU A 328 27.23 -52.07 -29.54
C GLU A 328 27.07 -53.45 -28.86
N VAL A 329 27.40 -53.55 -27.57
CA VAL A 329 27.20 -54.78 -26.79
C VAL A 329 25.73 -55.19 -26.76
N MET A 330 24.80 -54.25 -26.61
CA MET A 330 23.37 -54.54 -26.64
C MET A 330 22.90 -55.02 -28.02
N ARG A 331 23.46 -54.52 -29.13
CA ARG A 331 23.16 -55.03 -30.47
C ARG A 331 23.69 -56.45 -30.67
N VAL A 332 24.88 -56.75 -30.15
CA VAL A 332 25.47 -58.09 -30.20
C VAL A 332 24.63 -59.08 -29.38
N ILE A 333 24.26 -58.73 -28.14
CA ILE A 333 23.38 -59.54 -27.29
C ILE A 333 22.03 -59.77 -27.99
N ASN A 334 21.38 -58.71 -28.49
CA ASN A 334 20.11 -58.85 -29.21
C ASN A 334 20.21 -59.72 -30.47
N LYS A 335 21.37 -59.72 -31.15
CA LYS A 335 21.62 -60.59 -32.30
C LYS A 335 21.76 -62.04 -31.85
N MET A 336 22.54 -62.30 -30.79
CA MET A 336 22.71 -63.63 -30.18
C MET A 336 21.38 -64.21 -29.69
N GLU A 337 20.57 -63.40 -29.01
CA GLU A 337 19.24 -63.78 -28.52
C GLU A 337 18.27 -64.12 -29.67
N LYS A 338 18.35 -63.40 -30.79
CA LYS A 338 17.52 -63.66 -31.98
C LYS A 338 17.98 -64.83 -32.82
N SER A 339 19.26 -65.19 -32.77
CA SER A 339 19.85 -66.25 -33.61
C SER A 339 19.96 -67.61 -32.93
N HIS A 340 19.39 -67.80 -31.72
CA HIS A 340 19.56 -69.01 -30.90
C HIS A 340 21.05 -69.41 -30.78
N PHE A 341 21.85 -68.48 -30.24
CA PHE A 341 23.29 -68.67 -30.09
C PHE A 341 23.61 -69.66 -28.97
N ASP A 342 24.35 -70.74 -29.30
CA ASP A 342 24.61 -71.87 -28.39
C ASP A 342 25.89 -71.72 -27.53
N ASP A 343 26.73 -70.71 -27.79
CA ASP A 343 27.94 -70.45 -27.00
C ASP A 343 27.60 -69.60 -25.76
N GLU A 344 27.33 -70.31 -24.67
CA GLU A 344 26.96 -69.75 -23.38
C GLU A 344 28.09 -68.90 -22.78
N ASP A 345 29.37 -69.22 -23.05
CA ASP A 345 30.52 -68.50 -22.51
C ASP A 345 30.65 -67.10 -23.14
N GLU A 346 30.48 -66.99 -24.46
CA GLU A 346 30.51 -65.70 -25.16
C GLU A 346 29.30 -64.83 -24.78
N TYR A 347 28.12 -65.43 -24.61
CA TYR A 347 26.93 -64.72 -24.14
C TYR A 347 27.10 -64.17 -22.71
N GLN A 348 27.70 -64.95 -21.81
CA GLN A 348 28.03 -64.49 -20.46
C GLN A 348 29.09 -63.39 -20.46
N LEU A 349 30.05 -63.44 -21.38
CA LEU A 349 31.06 -62.39 -21.56
C LEU A 349 30.41 -61.05 -21.94
N GLN A 350 29.50 -61.06 -22.93
CA GLN A 350 28.78 -59.86 -23.37
C GLN A 350 27.85 -59.32 -22.28
N THR A 351 27.16 -60.21 -21.55
CA THR A 351 26.30 -59.82 -20.43
C THR A 351 27.10 -59.19 -19.28
N SER A 352 28.30 -59.70 -19.03
CA SER A 352 29.25 -59.13 -18.06
C SER A 352 29.79 -57.77 -18.51
N ALA A 353 30.09 -57.61 -19.80
CA ALA A 353 30.48 -56.33 -20.39
C ALA A 353 29.36 -55.28 -20.28
N ARG A 354 28.10 -55.67 -20.55
CA ARG A 354 26.91 -54.81 -20.35
C ARG A 354 26.81 -54.32 -18.90
N LYS A 355 26.93 -55.21 -17.92
CA LYS A 355 26.91 -54.83 -16.48
C LYS A 355 28.05 -53.87 -16.14
N ARG A 356 29.25 -54.10 -16.69
CA ARG A 356 30.42 -53.24 -16.48
C ARG A 356 30.22 -51.84 -17.05
N PHE A 357 29.70 -51.71 -18.28
CA PHE A 357 29.45 -50.42 -18.90
C PHE A 357 28.31 -49.65 -18.22
N LEU A 358 27.24 -50.32 -17.80
CA LEU A 358 26.18 -49.67 -17.00
C LEU A 358 26.72 -49.12 -15.66
N LYS A 359 27.63 -49.85 -15.01
CA LYS A 359 28.28 -49.38 -13.78
C LYS A 359 29.19 -48.18 -14.07
N ASP A 360 29.95 -48.20 -15.16
CA ASP A 360 30.84 -47.11 -15.54
C ASP A 360 30.05 -45.84 -15.91
N ILE A 361 28.95 -45.97 -16.68
CA ILE A 361 28.02 -44.87 -16.98
C ILE A 361 27.51 -44.23 -15.68
N LYS A 362 27.05 -45.04 -14.72
CA LYS A 362 26.54 -44.52 -13.45
C LYS A 362 27.61 -43.77 -12.65
N ILE A 363 28.86 -44.25 -12.64
CA ILE A 363 29.99 -43.57 -11.98
C ILE A 363 30.31 -42.24 -12.67
N ARG A 364 30.33 -42.21 -14.00
CA ARG A 364 30.62 -41.01 -14.78
C ARG A 364 29.51 -39.97 -14.70
N GLU A 365 28.25 -40.38 -14.70
CA GLU A 365 27.11 -39.49 -14.46
C GLU A 365 27.14 -38.87 -13.05
N LEU A 366 27.53 -39.65 -12.02
CA LEU A 366 27.77 -39.12 -10.68
C LEU A 366 28.93 -38.12 -10.66
N ARG A 367 30.05 -38.42 -11.32
CA ARG A 367 31.20 -37.49 -11.44
C ARG A 367 30.83 -36.21 -12.18
N LEU A 368 30.05 -36.29 -13.26
CA LEU A 368 29.55 -35.12 -13.97
C LEU A 368 28.58 -34.31 -13.10
N LYS A 369 27.72 -34.97 -12.31
CA LYS A 369 26.86 -34.30 -11.32
C LYS A 369 27.68 -33.59 -10.24
N GLU A 370 28.79 -34.18 -9.79
CA GLU A 370 29.72 -33.56 -8.85
C GLU A 370 30.52 -32.41 -9.48
N LEU A 371 31.00 -32.55 -10.71
CA LEU A 371 31.76 -31.54 -11.43
C LEU A 371 30.91 -30.35 -11.89
N LYS A 372 29.62 -30.59 -12.19
CA LYS A 372 28.61 -29.56 -12.50
C LYS A 372 27.92 -29.01 -11.26
N ARG A 373 28.13 -29.62 -10.09
CA ARG A 373 27.67 -29.05 -8.83
C ARG A 373 28.32 -27.67 -8.70
N PRO A 374 27.56 -26.60 -8.45
CA PRO A 374 28.16 -25.29 -8.21
C PRO A 374 29.26 -25.48 -7.17
N ILE A 375 30.48 -25.01 -7.49
CA ILE A 375 31.63 -25.05 -6.58
C ILE A 375 31.11 -24.47 -5.27
N SER A 376 31.04 -25.30 -4.23
CA SER A 376 30.74 -24.79 -2.90
C SER A 376 31.80 -23.74 -2.63
N LYS A 377 31.38 -22.48 -2.58
CA LYS A 377 32.23 -21.35 -2.18
C LYS A 377 32.87 -21.79 -0.88
N GLY A 378 34.19 -21.98 -0.88
CA GLY A 378 34.89 -22.73 0.15
C GLY A 378 34.51 -22.26 1.55
N ALA A 379 34.02 -23.18 2.39
CA ALA A 379 33.89 -23.08 3.85
C ALA A 379 33.66 -21.66 4.43
N GLY A 380 32.79 -20.87 3.81
CA GLY A 380 32.22 -19.67 4.39
C GLY A 380 30.96 -20.09 5.11
N GLU A 381 30.86 -19.87 6.43
CA GLU A 381 29.59 -20.08 7.12
C GLU A 381 28.54 -19.13 6.51
N GLU A 382 27.59 -19.72 5.78
CA GLU A 382 26.34 -19.08 5.39
C GLU A 382 25.36 -19.33 6.53
N LYS A 383 24.93 -18.26 7.19
CA LYS A 383 24.07 -18.36 8.38
C LYS A 383 23.09 -17.22 8.42
N ILE A 384 21.83 -17.54 8.69
CA ILE A 384 20.84 -16.56 9.11
C ILE A 384 20.80 -16.54 10.63
N ILE A 385 21.04 -15.36 11.21
CA ILE A 385 20.92 -15.12 12.65
C ILE A 385 19.74 -14.22 12.93
N THR A 386 19.07 -14.46 14.06
CA THR A 386 18.07 -13.55 14.61
C THR A 386 18.74 -12.72 15.69
N ILE A 387 18.56 -11.41 15.65
CA ILE A 387 19.06 -10.46 16.64
C ILE A 387 17.86 -9.66 17.13
N ASP A 388 17.74 -9.48 18.44
CA ASP A 388 16.74 -8.58 18.99
C ASP A 388 17.29 -7.14 18.96
N LEU A 389 16.60 -6.27 18.21
CA LEU A 389 16.97 -4.87 18.06
C LEU A 389 16.84 -4.09 19.37
N PHE A 390 15.87 -4.42 20.23
CA PHE A 390 15.73 -3.79 21.53
C PHE A 390 16.85 -4.20 22.47
N ASP A 391 17.20 -5.48 22.51
CA ASP A 391 18.28 -5.96 23.39
C ASP A 391 19.64 -5.44 22.95
N ILE A 392 19.98 -5.51 21.66
CA ILE A 392 21.27 -4.99 21.17
C ILE A 392 21.38 -3.48 21.42
N PHE A 393 20.29 -2.74 21.28
CA PHE A 393 20.28 -1.31 21.57
C PHE A 393 20.52 -1.05 23.07
N LYS A 394 19.76 -1.70 23.96
CA LYS A 394 19.91 -1.57 25.42
C LYS A 394 21.31 -1.96 25.90
N ASN A 395 21.90 -3.01 25.34
CA ASN A 395 23.25 -3.48 25.70
C ASN A 395 24.35 -2.48 25.28
N ASN A 396 24.08 -1.63 24.30
CA ASN A 396 24.99 -0.58 23.84
C ASN A 396 24.61 0.82 24.36
N GLN A 397 23.56 0.94 25.18
CA GLN A 397 23.21 2.21 25.85
C GLN A 397 24.09 2.45 27.08
N SER A 398 24.53 3.69 27.27
CA SER A 398 25.23 4.07 28.50
C SER A 398 24.29 4.02 29.72
N PHE A 399 24.87 4.01 30.92
CA PHE A 399 24.08 4.15 32.15
C PHE A 399 23.29 5.47 32.20
N MET A 400 23.89 6.56 31.72
CA MET A 400 23.27 7.90 31.72
C MET A 400 22.05 7.95 30.79
N ASP A 401 22.11 7.29 29.64
CA ASP A 401 20.99 7.22 28.69
C ASP A 401 19.83 6.40 29.28
N ARG A 402 20.13 5.27 29.93
CA ARG A 402 19.12 4.44 30.62
C ARG A 402 18.41 5.20 31.74
N MET A 403 19.14 5.99 32.52
CA MET A 403 18.56 6.83 33.57
C MET A 403 17.71 7.96 32.99
N SER A 404 18.14 8.56 31.87
CA SER A 404 17.37 9.57 31.14
C SER A 404 16.05 9.02 30.60
N ASP A 405 16.05 7.82 30.00
CA ASP A 405 14.83 7.16 29.53
C ASP A 405 13.85 6.88 30.69
N LYS A 406 14.37 6.42 31.84
CA LYS A 406 13.54 6.16 33.03
C LYS A 406 12.95 7.44 33.60
N ALA A 407 13.74 8.52 33.71
CA ALA A 407 13.26 9.83 34.13
C ALA A 407 12.19 10.39 33.17
N GLY A 408 12.39 10.24 31.86
CA GLY A 408 11.42 10.60 30.83
C GLY A 408 10.09 9.87 30.98
N SER A 409 10.11 8.54 31.15
CA SER A 409 8.89 7.73 31.32
C SER A 409 8.08 8.07 32.57
N LEU A 410 8.72 8.63 33.60
CA LEU A 410 8.09 9.03 34.86
C LEU A 410 7.65 10.50 34.89
N GLY A 411 7.77 11.22 33.76
CA GLY A 411 7.44 12.65 33.68
C GLY A 411 8.47 13.57 34.36
N LEU A 412 9.64 13.04 34.72
CA LEU A 412 10.74 13.77 35.38
C LEU A 412 11.86 14.16 34.40
N GLY A 413 11.62 13.98 33.09
CA GLY A 413 12.61 14.26 32.04
C GLY A 413 13.12 15.70 32.04
N GLU A 414 12.25 16.69 32.30
CA GLU A 414 12.66 18.11 32.39
C GLU A 414 13.55 18.42 33.60
N LEU A 415 13.37 17.69 34.72
CA LEU A 415 14.21 17.84 35.91
C LEU A 415 15.60 17.22 35.69
N TRP A 416 15.66 16.09 35.00
CA TRP A 416 16.92 15.40 34.68
C TRP A 416 17.70 16.11 33.56
N GLY A 417 17.02 16.56 32.49
CA GLY A 417 17.62 17.20 31.33
C GLY A 417 18.25 18.58 31.60
N LYS A 418 17.88 19.25 32.70
CA LYS A 418 18.56 20.49 33.16
C LYS A 418 20.00 20.25 33.60
N HIS A 419 20.36 19.02 33.98
CA HIS A 419 21.68 18.68 34.53
C HIS A 419 22.47 17.70 33.67
N VAL A 420 21.85 17.08 32.65
CA VAL A 420 22.51 16.12 31.74
C VAL A 420 22.01 16.37 30.30
N LYS A 421 22.91 16.73 29.38
CA LYS A 421 22.62 16.72 27.94
C LYS A 421 22.73 15.28 27.44
N THR A 422 21.61 14.59 27.30
CA THR A 422 21.56 13.27 26.67
C THR A 422 21.31 13.38 25.17
N ASP A 423 22.01 12.56 24.38
CA ASP A 423 21.79 12.48 22.94
C ASP A 423 20.58 11.57 22.68
N ASP A 424 19.52 12.17 22.13
CA ASP A 424 18.28 11.48 21.76
C ASP A 424 18.49 10.26 20.88
N SER A 425 19.61 10.17 20.15
CA SER A 425 19.96 9.00 19.34
C SER A 425 20.18 7.72 20.16
N PHE A 426 20.33 7.83 21.48
CA PHE A 426 20.47 6.72 22.40
C PHE A 426 19.21 6.46 23.24
N SER A 427 18.05 7.08 22.93
CA SER A 427 16.81 6.84 23.70
C SER A 427 16.07 5.58 23.26
N PHE A 428 15.84 4.65 24.21
CA PHE A 428 15.06 3.44 23.99
C PHE A 428 13.57 3.75 23.85
N ASN A 429 13.06 4.72 24.60
CA ASN A 429 11.66 5.14 24.49
C ASN A 429 11.35 5.62 23.07
N LYS A 430 12.25 6.42 22.49
CA LYS A 430 12.14 6.88 21.09
C LYS A 430 12.30 5.73 20.09
N LEU A 431 13.14 4.72 20.36
CA LEU A 431 13.20 3.50 19.55
C LEU A 431 11.87 2.72 19.55
N ALA A 432 11.23 2.58 20.71
CA ALA A 432 9.93 1.91 20.84
C ALA A 432 8.83 2.71 20.13
N GLU A 433 8.81 4.03 20.25
CA GLU A 433 7.91 4.91 19.51
C GLU A 433 8.12 4.80 17.99
N MET A 434 9.38 4.79 17.55
CA MET A 434 9.75 4.59 16.14
C MET A 434 9.21 3.27 15.61
N ALA A 435 9.35 2.17 16.37
CA ALA A 435 8.79 0.87 15.99
C ALA A 435 7.26 0.94 15.80
N ARG A 436 6.55 1.56 16.76
CA ARG A 436 5.10 1.73 16.73
C ARG A 436 4.63 2.58 15.56
N PHE A 437 5.17 3.79 15.41
CA PHE A 437 4.76 4.71 14.35
C PHE A 437 5.07 4.15 12.96
N SER A 438 6.22 3.50 12.79
CA SER A 438 6.59 2.88 11.51
C SER A 438 5.66 1.72 11.14
N LYS A 439 5.29 0.87 12.10
CA LYS A 439 4.31 -0.22 11.86
C LYS A 439 2.95 0.32 11.42
N ASP A 440 2.47 1.37 12.07
CA ASP A 440 1.22 2.03 11.70
C ASP A 440 1.33 2.70 10.32
N TRP A 441 2.48 3.30 10.01
CA TRP A 441 2.75 3.94 8.73
C TRP A 441 2.77 2.92 7.60
N ILE A 442 3.50 1.81 7.75
CA ILE A 442 3.55 0.71 6.77
C ILE A 442 2.14 0.18 6.48
N LYS A 443 1.33 0.00 7.53
CA LYS A 443 -0.06 -0.44 7.40
C LYS A 443 -0.92 0.60 6.66
N ALA A 444 -0.81 1.88 7.02
CA ALA A 444 -1.52 2.97 6.36
C ALA A 444 -1.14 3.05 4.88
N SER A 445 0.15 2.94 4.56
CA SER A 445 0.67 2.99 3.19
C SER A 445 0.21 1.84 2.32
N ALA A 446 0.24 0.62 2.86
CA ALA A 446 -0.28 -0.54 2.15
C ALA A 446 -1.78 -0.38 1.83
N GLN A 447 -2.58 0.13 2.78
CA GLN A 447 -4.00 0.40 2.54
C GLN A 447 -4.20 1.51 1.51
N LEU A 448 -3.41 2.59 1.57
CA LEU A 448 -3.48 3.68 0.62
C LEU A 448 -3.17 3.22 -0.80
N LYS A 449 -2.06 2.48 -1.00
CA LYS A 449 -1.68 1.89 -2.29
C LYS A 449 -2.80 0.98 -2.85
N LYS A 450 -3.43 0.18 -1.99
CA LYS A 450 -4.58 -0.67 -2.35
C LYS A 450 -5.82 0.14 -2.75
N ILE A 451 -6.17 1.18 -2.00
CA ILE A 451 -7.36 1.99 -2.31
C ILE A 451 -7.13 2.82 -3.57
N LYS A 452 -5.93 3.40 -3.77
CA LYS A 452 -5.56 4.15 -4.99
C LYS A 452 -5.66 3.29 -6.25
N SER A 453 -5.13 2.06 -6.21
CA SER A 453 -5.22 1.13 -7.35
C SER A 453 -6.67 0.74 -7.66
N GLN A 454 -7.47 0.38 -6.64
CA GLN A 454 -8.90 0.09 -6.81
C GLN A 454 -9.69 1.28 -7.37
N THR A 455 -9.40 2.49 -6.87
CA THR A 455 -10.07 3.72 -7.30
C THR A 455 -9.72 4.04 -8.76
N THR A 456 -8.46 3.89 -9.15
CA THR A 456 -8.01 4.08 -10.53
C THR A 456 -8.69 3.09 -11.48
N HIS A 457 -8.78 1.82 -11.09
CA HIS A 457 -9.48 0.80 -11.88
C HIS A 457 -10.98 1.11 -12.01
N LEU A 458 -11.64 1.47 -10.90
CA LEU A 458 -13.06 1.81 -10.90
C LEU A 458 -13.35 3.07 -11.74
N ALA A 459 -12.48 4.09 -11.68
CA ALA A 459 -12.60 5.30 -12.50
C ALA A 459 -12.47 4.98 -14.00
N LYS A 460 -11.54 4.10 -14.39
CA LYS A 460 -11.43 3.61 -15.78
C LYS A 460 -12.70 2.87 -16.23
N GLN A 461 -13.24 1.99 -15.38
CA GLN A 461 -14.48 1.28 -15.67
C GLN A 461 -15.67 2.24 -15.81
N LEU A 462 -15.74 3.27 -14.97
CA LEU A 462 -16.78 4.28 -15.06
C LEU A 462 -16.70 5.07 -16.36
N LYS A 463 -15.50 5.49 -16.78
CA LYS A 463 -15.31 6.20 -18.05
C LYS A 463 -15.82 5.39 -19.24
N LEU A 464 -15.44 4.11 -19.33
CA LEU A 464 -15.94 3.20 -20.36
C LEU A 464 -17.46 2.99 -20.30
N PHE A 465 -18.02 2.94 -19.09
CA PHE A 465 -19.47 2.82 -18.91
C PHE A 465 -20.21 4.06 -19.40
N VAL A 466 -19.71 5.26 -19.10
CA VAL A 466 -20.29 6.53 -19.54
C VAL A 466 -20.25 6.65 -21.06
N GLU A 467 -19.11 6.35 -21.68
CA GLU A 467 -18.94 6.33 -23.14
C GLU A 467 -19.94 5.38 -23.81
N LYS A 468 -20.06 4.15 -23.29
CA LYS A 468 -20.96 3.14 -23.86
C LYS A 468 -22.45 3.50 -23.77
N ASN A 469 -22.84 4.25 -22.74
CA ASN A 469 -24.25 4.58 -22.48
C ASN A 469 -24.60 6.02 -22.85
N GLU A 470 -23.72 6.73 -23.56
CA GLU A 470 -23.92 8.12 -24.02
C GLU A 470 -24.37 9.06 -22.89
N LEU A 471 -23.85 8.84 -21.67
CA LEU A 471 -24.22 9.59 -20.46
C LEU A 471 -23.48 10.94 -20.38
N THR A 472 -23.56 11.72 -21.44
CA THR A 472 -22.98 13.06 -21.57
C THR A 472 -24.06 14.07 -21.91
N ASN A 473 -23.94 15.29 -21.38
CA ASN A 473 -24.72 16.40 -21.93
C ASN A 473 -24.18 16.69 -23.34
N SER A 474 -25.05 16.65 -24.35
CA SER A 474 -24.78 17.09 -25.72
C SER A 474 -24.59 18.61 -25.75
N VAL A 475 -23.46 19.10 -25.24
CA VAL A 475 -22.95 20.41 -25.65
C VAL A 475 -22.03 20.14 -26.84
N SER A 476 -22.61 20.33 -28.02
CA SER A 476 -21.93 20.37 -29.30
C SER A 476 -20.72 21.32 -29.24
N SER A 477 -19.55 20.76 -28.95
CA SER A 477 -18.27 21.38 -29.25
C SER A 477 -17.53 20.43 -30.19
N SER A 478 -17.69 20.71 -31.48
CA SER A 478 -16.83 20.21 -32.53
C SER A 478 -15.43 20.77 -32.31
N GLY A 479 -14.49 19.93 -31.87
CA GLY A 479 -13.07 20.28 -31.82
C GLY A 479 -12.33 19.64 -30.64
N SER A 480 -11.43 18.71 -30.96
CA SER A 480 -10.32 18.20 -30.13
C SER A 480 -10.65 17.64 -28.73
N GLY A 481 -10.69 16.31 -28.63
CA GLY A 481 -10.22 15.57 -27.44
C GLY A 481 -10.91 15.86 -26.09
N THR A 482 -12.14 16.36 -26.09
CA THR A 482 -12.85 16.75 -24.87
C THR A 482 -13.18 15.51 -24.02
N GLU A 483 -12.66 15.47 -22.79
CA GLU A 483 -12.99 14.44 -21.81
C GLU A 483 -14.52 14.32 -21.65
N VAL A 484 -15.00 13.08 -21.77
CA VAL A 484 -16.39 12.68 -21.55
C VAL A 484 -16.82 13.10 -20.13
N ASN A 485 -17.59 14.19 -20.01
CA ASN A 485 -17.91 14.82 -18.72
C ASN A 485 -19.35 14.48 -18.28
N TYR A 486 -19.52 13.35 -17.61
CA TYR A 486 -20.78 12.93 -16.96
C TYR A 486 -21.10 13.71 -15.68
N GLN A 487 -20.12 14.47 -15.17
CA GLN A 487 -20.21 15.13 -13.87
C GLN A 487 -21.37 16.14 -13.84
N SER A 488 -21.59 16.87 -14.94
CA SER A 488 -22.69 17.85 -15.05
C SER A 488 -24.07 17.21 -14.83
N LEU A 489 -24.25 15.97 -15.28
CA LEU A 489 -25.49 15.20 -15.15
C LEU A 489 -25.76 14.81 -13.68
N LEU A 490 -24.71 14.46 -12.94
CA LEU A 490 -24.79 14.14 -11.52
C LEU A 490 -24.92 15.40 -10.66
N ASP A 491 -24.16 16.44 -10.99
CA ASP A 491 -24.15 17.73 -10.31
C ASP A 491 -25.53 18.37 -10.36
N GLU A 492 -26.18 18.35 -11.52
CA GLU A 492 -27.54 18.87 -11.68
C GLU A 492 -28.54 18.11 -10.80
N HIS A 493 -28.48 16.78 -10.80
CA HIS A 493 -29.34 15.98 -9.95
C HIS A 493 -29.08 16.22 -8.45
N ILE A 494 -27.82 16.42 -8.05
CA ILE A 494 -27.48 16.75 -6.66
C ILE A 494 -28.07 18.12 -6.29
N LEU A 495 -27.92 19.12 -7.17
CA LEU A 495 -28.49 20.45 -6.98
C LEU A 495 -30.01 20.39 -6.83
N ASP A 496 -30.70 19.64 -7.68
CA ASP A 496 -32.16 19.45 -7.60
C ASP A 496 -32.58 18.83 -6.26
N ARG A 497 -31.82 17.84 -5.77
CA ARG A 497 -32.10 17.17 -4.49
C ARG A 497 -31.88 18.09 -3.29
N LEU A 498 -30.86 18.96 -3.35
CA LEU A 498 -30.61 19.99 -2.34
C LEU A 498 -31.69 21.08 -2.38
N GLU A 499 -32.05 21.55 -3.58
CA GLU A 499 -33.10 22.55 -3.80
C GLU A 499 -34.44 22.06 -3.25
N LEU A 500 -34.85 20.82 -3.56
CA LEU A 500 -36.06 20.20 -3.02
C LEU A 500 -36.10 20.18 -1.50
N ALA A 501 -34.97 19.86 -0.86
CA ALA A 501 -34.90 19.82 0.59
C ALA A 501 -35.14 21.21 1.20
N VAL A 502 -34.50 22.25 0.65
CA VAL A 502 -34.67 23.62 1.13
C VAL A 502 -36.08 24.16 0.84
N LEU A 503 -36.60 23.98 -0.37
CA LEU A 503 -37.97 24.35 -0.73
C LEU A 503 -38.98 23.67 0.20
N SER A 504 -38.73 22.42 0.59
CA SER A 504 -39.65 21.70 1.48
C SER A 504 -39.75 22.31 2.88
N CYS A 505 -38.63 22.79 3.42
CA CYS A 505 -38.56 23.53 4.68
C CYS A 505 -39.31 24.86 4.59
N GLU A 506 -39.08 25.63 3.53
CA GLU A 506 -39.73 26.94 3.35
C GLU A 506 -41.25 26.82 3.15
N ILE A 507 -41.72 25.85 2.36
CA ILE A 507 -43.14 25.56 2.21
C ILE A 507 -43.76 25.19 3.58
N SER A 508 -43.05 24.39 4.38
CA SER A 508 -43.51 24.01 5.73
C SER A 508 -43.58 25.22 6.67
N ASN A 509 -42.58 26.12 6.61
CA ASN A 509 -42.57 27.36 7.37
C ASN A 509 -43.81 28.20 7.10
N LEU A 510 -44.07 28.49 5.81
CA LEU A 510 -45.18 29.33 5.36
C LEU A 510 -46.55 28.70 5.59
N THR A 511 -46.68 27.37 5.47
CA THR A 511 -47.93 26.66 5.73
C THR A 511 -48.26 26.66 7.23
N ALA A 512 -47.27 26.41 8.09
CA ALA A 512 -47.46 26.45 9.54
C ALA A 512 -47.81 27.85 10.07
N ASP A 513 -47.32 28.90 9.40
CA ASP A 513 -47.66 30.29 9.78
C ASP A 513 -49.05 30.71 9.32
N LYS A 514 -49.62 30.06 8.29
CA LYS A 514 -51.03 30.25 7.90
C LYS A 514 -52.00 29.58 8.87
N LEU A 515 -51.73 28.33 9.26
CA LEU A 515 -52.56 27.58 10.23
C LEU A 515 -52.62 28.18 11.64
N LYS A 516 -51.76 29.17 11.94
CA LYS A 516 -51.80 29.94 13.19
C LYS A 516 -52.57 31.27 13.08
N LYS A 517 -52.90 31.69 11.86
CA LYS A 517 -53.60 32.96 11.55
C LYS A 517 -55.08 32.76 11.21
N GLU A 518 -55.46 31.53 10.86
CA GLU A 518 -56.83 31.01 10.91
C GLU A 518 -57.11 30.50 12.33
#